data_AF-A0A956U7V7-F1
#
_entry.id   AF-A0A956U7V7-F1
#
_cell.length_a   1.000
_cell.length_b   1.000
_cell.length_c   1.000
_cell.angle_alpha   90.00
_cell.angle_beta   90.00
_cell.angle_gamma   90.00
#
_symmetry.space_group_name_H-M   'P 1'
#
loop_
_entity.id
_entity.type
_entity.pdbx_description
1 polymer ?
#
loop_
_entity_poly.entity_id
_entity_poly.type
_entity_poly.pdbx_seq_one_letter_code
_entity_poly.pdbx_strand_id
1 'polypeptide(L)'
;SYLFRKTGNEIESKYCQKKVDDAIKGCESDFSHHANHIEGVVAVLNSMAYGYVPVQISDWQRPSAAGAGKQTKSYAKKNIAEAEKLKLRALALADRLDSGSQLRRKAHRDMVLWYQELGKSDAARNEKEILFNLVGVHDDKILYPQSFGCGSLVWWKVEPLVSRFSCGMG
;
A
#
# COMPACT_ATOMS: atom_id res chain seq x y z
N SER A 1 -3.26 21.04 -0.46
CA SER A 1 -4.66 21.52 -0.34
C SER A 1 -5.12 21.65 1.12
N TYR A 2 -4.87 20.67 1.99
CA TYR A 2 -5.34 20.70 3.40
C TYR A 2 -4.89 21.95 4.19
N LEU A 3 -3.62 22.33 4.09
CA LEU A 3 -3.09 23.53 4.76
C LEU A 3 -3.80 24.81 4.30
N PHE A 4 -4.01 24.98 2.99
CA PHE A 4 -4.74 26.12 2.45
C PHE A 4 -6.22 26.16 2.87
N ARG A 5 -6.87 25.00 3.04
CA ARG A 5 -8.21 24.96 3.66
C ARG A 5 -8.19 25.43 5.11
N LYS A 6 -7.17 25.03 5.88
CA LYS A 6 -7.02 25.46 7.28
C LYS A 6 -6.73 26.96 7.44
N THR A 7 -6.04 27.57 6.46
CA THR A 7 -5.76 29.01 6.47
C THR A 7 -6.82 29.86 5.78
N GLY A 8 -7.94 29.26 5.33
CA GLY A 8 -9.02 29.96 4.65
C GLY A 8 -8.68 30.39 3.20
N ASN A 9 -7.54 29.95 2.65
CA ASN A 9 -7.17 30.24 1.27
C ASN A 9 -7.82 29.24 0.31
N GLU A 10 -9.11 29.46 0.03
CA GLU A 10 -9.91 28.59 -0.82
C GLU A 10 -9.45 28.54 -2.27
N ILE A 11 -8.91 29.64 -2.80
CA ILE A 11 -8.42 29.74 -4.18
C ILE A 11 -7.25 28.78 -4.39
N GLU A 12 -6.23 28.87 -3.54
CA GLU A 12 -5.06 27.99 -3.60
C GLU A 12 -5.42 26.53 -3.29
N SER A 13 -6.38 26.29 -2.38
CA SER A 13 -6.89 24.94 -2.15
C SER A 13 -7.52 24.35 -3.41
N LYS A 14 -8.34 25.11 -4.15
CA LYS A 14 -8.99 24.65 -5.39
C LYS A 14 -7.96 24.44 -6.49
N TYR A 15 -7.00 25.34 -6.62
CA TYR A 15 -5.90 25.21 -7.58
C TYR A 15 -5.10 23.92 -7.35
N CYS A 16 -4.66 23.70 -6.10
CA CYS A 16 -3.94 22.49 -5.72
C CYS A 16 -4.75 21.22 -5.98
N GLN A 17 -6.05 21.22 -5.66
CA GLN A 17 -6.90 20.07 -5.90
C GLN A 17 -7.02 19.78 -7.40
N LYS A 18 -7.22 20.81 -8.22
CA LYS A 18 -7.27 20.66 -9.67
C LYS A 18 -5.99 20.03 -10.23
N LYS A 19 -4.82 20.48 -9.78
CA LYS A 19 -3.53 19.90 -10.21
C LYS A 19 -3.39 18.43 -9.84
N VAL A 20 -3.87 18.05 -8.66
CA VAL A 20 -3.91 16.63 -8.24
C VAL A 20 -4.86 15.84 -9.14
N ASP A 21 -6.06 16.35 -9.40
CA ASP A 21 -7.06 15.67 -10.22
C ASP A 21 -6.58 15.52 -11.68
N ASP A 22 -5.91 16.54 -12.23
CA ASP A 22 -5.32 16.52 -13.56
C ASP A 22 -4.19 15.47 -13.65
N ALA A 23 -3.33 15.37 -12.62
CA ALA A 23 -2.27 14.36 -12.58
C ALA A 23 -2.82 12.93 -12.48
N ILE A 24 -3.86 12.71 -11.67
CA ILE A 24 -4.55 11.43 -11.58
C ILE A 24 -5.13 11.05 -12.94
N LYS A 25 -5.87 11.97 -13.57
CA LYS A 25 -6.46 11.73 -14.91
C LYS A 25 -5.40 11.45 -15.96
N GLY A 26 -4.30 12.19 -15.95
CA GLY A 26 -3.17 11.96 -16.85
C GLY A 26 -2.67 10.52 -16.74
N CYS A 27 -2.33 10.08 -15.54
CA CYS A 27 -1.88 8.71 -15.29
C CYS A 27 -2.97 7.67 -15.62
N GLU A 28 -4.25 7.94 -15.37
CA GLU A 28 -5.33 7.00 -15.69
C GLU A 28 -5.55 6.84 -17.19
N SER A 29 -5.41 7.92 -17.96
CA SER A 29 -5.73 7.97 -19.39
C SER A 29 -4.63 7.49 -20.34
N ASP A 30 -3.36 7.54 -19.92
CA ASP A 30 -2.23 7.22 -20.79
C ASP A 30 -1.26 6.22 -20.13
N PHE A 31 -0.90 5.18 -20.88
CA PHE A 31 0.02 4.11 -20.49
C PHE A 31 1.50 4.49 -20.61
N SER A 32 1.83 5.65 -21.20
CA SER A 32 3.21 6.09 -21.42
C SER A 32 3.91 6.69 -20.18
N HIS A 33 3.19 6.83 -19.06
CA HIS A 33 3.71 7.48 -17.86
C HIS A 33 4.88 6.72 -17.22
N HIS A 34 5.95 7.44 -16.91
CA HIS A 34 7.10 6.91 -16.19
C HIS A 34 6.73 6.45 -14.77
N ALA A 35 7.41 5.42 -14.26
CA ALA A 35 7.14 4.79 -12.96
C ALA A 35 7.03 5.79 -11.79
N ASN A 36 7.83 6.86 -11.79
CA ASN A 36 7.80 7.90 -10.76
C ASN A 36 6.47 8.67 -10.71
N HIS A 37 5.82 8.90 -11.85
CA HIS A 37 4.51 9.55 -11.88
C HIS A 37 3.42 8.64 -11.34
N ILE A 38 3.48 7.35 -11.69
CA ILE A 38 2.58 6.32 -11.14
C ILE A 38 2.75 6.24 -9.62
N GLU A 39 3.98 6.22 -9.11
CA GLU A 39 4.25 6.20 -7.67
C GLU A 39 3.64 7.39 -6.93
N GLY A 40 3.83 8.59 -7.45
CA GLY A 40 3.24 9.80 -6.87
C GLY A 40 1.71 9.73 -6.83
N VAL A 41 1.07 9.32 -7.92
CA VAL A 41 -0.39 9.21 -7.99
C VAL A 41 -0.93 8.10 -7.07
N VAL A 42 -0.27 6.95 -7.01
CA VAL A 42 -0.61 5.85 -6.10
C VAL A 42 -0.55 6.33 -4.64
N ALA A 43 0.50 7.06 -4.26
CA ALA A 43 0.64 7.61 -2.91
C ALA A 43 -0.47 8.62 -2.58
N VAL A 44 -0.85 9.47 -3.54
CA VAL A 44 -1.95 10.42 -3.37
C VAL A 44 -3.29 9.71 -3.19
N LEU A 45 -3.62 8.74 -4.05
CA LEU A 45 -4.87 7.98 -3.95
C LEU A 45 -4.96 7.21 -2.63
N ASN A 46 -3.87 6.58 -2.19
CA ASN A 46 -3.82 5.91 -0.89
C ASN A 46 -3.96 6.88 0.28
N SER A 47 -3.37 8.08 0.19
CA SER A 47 -3.54 9.13 1.21
C SER A 47 -4.98 9.63 1.28
N MET A 48 -5.66 9.77 0.13
CA MET A 48 -7.08 10.11 0.09
C MET A 48 -7.93 9.00 0.72
N ALA A 49 -7.65 7.73 0.41
CA ALA A 49 -8.34 6.58 0.99
C ALA A 49 -8.20 6.53 2.52
N TYR A 50 -7.01 6.85 3.05
CA TYR A 50 -6.75 6.94 4.48
C TYR A 50 -7.66 7.98 5.18
N GLY A 51 -8.01 9.07 4.48
CA GLY A 51 -8.96 10.07 4.97
C GLY A 51 -10.37 9.53 5.25
N TYR A 52 -10.76 8.42 4.61
CA TYR A 52 -12.05 7.75 4.83
C TYR A 52 -11.92 6.57 5.82
N VAL A 53 -10.87 5.76 5.66
CA VAL A 53 -10.61 4.54 6.45
C VAL A 53 -9.14 4.52 6.88
N PRO A 54 -8.81 5.05 8.08
CA PRO A 54 -7.44 5.16 8.56
C PRO A 54 -6.93 3.82 9.11
N VAL A 55 -6.65 2.89 8.21
CA VAL A 55 -5.92 1.65 8.50
C VAL A 55 -4.44 1.90 8.30
N GLN A 56 -3.66 1.73 9.35
CA GLN A 56 -2.20 1.83 9.29
C GLN A 56 -1.59 0.47 9.01
N ILE A 57 -0.83 0.39 7.93
CA ILE A 57 -0.09 -0.81 7.52
C ILE A 57 1.38 -0.50 7.78
N SER A 58 1.97 -1.22 8.75
CA SER A 58 3.37 -1.00 9.12
C SER A 58 4.31 -1.66 8.12
N ASP A 59 5.32 -0.91 7.71
CA ASP A 59 6.46 -1.41 6.93
C ASP A 59 7.58 -1.98 7.81
N TRP A 60 7.49 -1.81 9.14
CA TRP A 60 8.60 -2.11 10.06
C TRP A 60 8.31 -3.19 11.10
N GLN A 61 7.05 -3.51 11.37
CA GLN A 61 6.68 -4.43 12.43
C GLN A 61 5.57 -5.37 11.98
N ARG A 62 5.78 -6.68 12.15
CA ARG A 62 4.67 -7.63 12.27
C ARG A 62 3.91 -7.24 13.54
N PRO A 63 2.58 -7.01 13.49
CA PRO A 63 1.80 -6.87 14.72
C PRO A 63 2.11 -8.08 15.59
N SER A 64 2.65 -7.85 16.79
CA SER A 64 2.93 -8.94 17.72
C SER A 64 1.64 -9.73 17.93
N ALA A 65 1.76 -11.06 18.03
CA ALA A 65 0.62 -11.95 18.26
C ALA A 65 -0.12 -11.70 19.60
N ALA A 66 0.28 -10.68 20.37
CA ALA A 66 -0.33 -10.22 21.62
C ALA A 66 -1.53 -9.26 21.41
N GLY A 67 -2.23 -9.38 20.28
CA GLY A 67 -3.45 -8.63 19.95
C GLY A 67 -4.54 -9.53 19.37
N ALA A 68 -4.61 -10.78 19.83
CA ALA A 68 -5.69 -11.73 19.55
C ALA A 68 -7.01 -11.16 20.09
N GLY A 69 -7.60 -10.29 19.28
CA GLY A 69 -8.73 -9.45 19.62
C GLY A 69 -8.78 -8.24 18.69
N LYS A 70 -8.45 -8.41 17.39
CA LYS A 70 -8.70 -7.35 16.39
C LYS A 70 -10.21 -7.17 16.33
N GLN A 71 -10.73 -6.24 17.12
CA GLN A 71 -12.00 -5.60 16.82
C GLN A 71 -11.85 -5.05 15.40
N THR A 72 -12.52 -5.68 14.44
CA THR A 72 -12.79 -5.08 13.13
C THR A 72 -13.27 -3.67 13.38
N LYS A 73 -12.46 -2.67 13.02
CA LYS A 73 -12.86 -1.28 13.19
C LYS A 73 -14.08 -1.07 12.31
N SER A 74 -15.22 -0.82 12.93
CA SER A 74 -16.48 -0.61 12.23
C SER A 74 -16.49 0.80 11.63
N TYR A 75 -16.18 0.90 10.35
CA TYR A 75 -16.33 2.12 9.57
C TYR A 75 -17.69 2.17 8.88
N ALA A 76 -18.21 3.37 8.65
CA ALA A 76 -19.44 3.54 7.87
C ALA A 76 -19.28 2.91 6.47
N LYS A 77 -20.28 2.14 6.02
CA LYS A 77 -20.24 1.45 4.71
C LYS A 77 -19.87 2.37 3.55
N LYS A 78 -20.37 3.62 3.56
CA LYS A 78 -20.04 4.65 2.57
C LYS A 78 -18.55 4.98 2.55
N ASN A 79 -17.93 5.16 3.72
CA ASN A 79 -16.50 5.46 3.81
C ASN A 79 -15.65 4.28 3.33
N ILE A 80 -16.08 3.04 3.63
CA ILE A 80 -15.41 1.84 3.13
C ILE A 80 -15.47 1.79 1.60
N ALA A 81 -16.63 2.06 1.00
CA ALA A 81 -16.79 2.05 -0.45
C ALA A 81 -15.94 3.13 -1.15
N GLU A 82 -15.89 4.36 -0.60
CA GLU A 82 -15.04 5.42 -1.16
C GLU A 82 -13.55 5.11 -1.01
N ALA A 83 -13.12 4.61 0.15
CA ALA A 83 -11.74 4.19 0.37
C ALA A 83 -11.33 3.04 -0.57
N GLU A 84 -12.20 2.04 -0.73
CA GLU A 84 -11.98 0.90 -1.62
C GLU A 84 -11.83 1.35 -3.07
N LYS A 85 -12.73 2.22 -3.54
CA LYS A 85 -12.65 2.79 -4.90
C LYS A 85 -11.31 3.47 -5.15
N LEU A 86 -10.83 4.28 -4.20
CA LEU A 86 -9.54 4.96 -4.32
C LEU A 86 -8.37 3.98 -4.30
N LYS A 87 -8.41 2.96 -3.43
CA LYS A 87 -7.39 1.92 -3.35
C LYS A 87 -7.33 1.05 -4.62
N LEU A 88 -8.47 0.67 -5.18
CA LEU A 88 -8.54 -0.08 -6.44
C LEU A 88 -8.01 0.73 -7.62
N ARG A 89 -8.26 2.04 -7.67
CA ARG A 89 -7.65 2.93 -8.66
C ARG A 89 -6.13 2.98 -8.52
N ALA A 90 -5.63 3.08 -7.29
CA ALA A 90 -4.20 3.05 -7.02
C ALA A 90 -3.58 1.71 -7.45
N LEU A 91 -4.23 0.60 -7.11
CA LEU A 91 -3.79 -0.74 -7.48
C LEU A 91 -3.73 -0.92 -9.00
N ALA A 92 -4.77 -0.49 -9.72
CA ALA A 92 -4.82 -0.56 -11.18
C ALA A 92 -3.72 0.24 -11.88
N LEU A 93 -3.26 1.35 -11.27
CA LEU A 93 -2.10 2.09 -11.77
C LEU A 93 -0.79 1.36 -11.47
N ALA A 94 -0.64 0.81 -10.27
CA ALA A 94 0.53 0.04 -9.88
C ALA A 94 0.68 -1.25 -10.72
N ASP A 95 -0.43 -1.86 -11.14
CA ASP A 95 -0.46 -3.04 -12.00
C ASP A 95 0.09 -2.83 -13.41
N ARG A 96 0.22 -1.57 -13.84
CA ARG A 96 0.85 -1.22 -15.13
C ARG A 96 2.37 -1.33 -15.08
N LEU A 97 2.95 -1.43 -13.88
CA LEU A 97 4.38 -1.62 -13.69
C LEU A 97 4.77 -3.08 -13.90
N ASP A 98 6.05 -3.29 -14.15
CA ASP A 98 6.63 -4.62 -14.31
C ASP A 98 6.43 -5.48 -13.05
N SER A 99 6.48 -6.80 -13.21
CA SER A 99 6.32 -7.75 -12.09
C SER A 99 7.44 -7.70 -11.05
N GLY A 100 8.59 -7.09 -11.39
CA GLY A 100 9.70 -6.81 -10.50
C GLY A 100 9.49 -5.57 -9.62
N SER A 101 8.52 -4.72 -9.96
CA SER A 101 8.24 -3.46 -9.27
C SER A 101 7.89 -3.65 -7.81
N GLN A 102 8.69 -3.02 -6.95
CA GLN A 102 8.45 -3.00 -5.51
C GLN A 102 7.14 -2.29 -5.17
N LEU A 103 6.79 -1.23 -5.92
CA LEU A 103 5.54 -0.50 -5.73
C LEU A 103 4.33 -1.39 -6.02
N ARG A 104 4.37 -2.15 -7.13
CA ARG A 104 3.27 -3.06 -7.50
C ARG A 104 3.07 -4.14 -6.44
N ARG A 105 4.14 -4.82 -6.06
CA ARG A 105 4.10 -5.84 -5.00
C ARG A 105 3.59 -5.24 -3.67
N LYS A 106 4.05 -4.03 -3.31
CA LYS A 106 3.62 -3.36 -2.08
C LYS A 106 2.14 -3.04 -2.13
N ALA A 107 1.63 -2.58 -3.28
CA ALA A 107 0.22 -2.26 -3.44
C ALA A 107 -0.68 -3.47 -3.16
N HIS A 108 -0.35 -4.67 -3.69
CA HIS A 108 -1.11 -5.89 -3.38
C HIS A 108 -0.98 -6.30 -1.92
N ARG A 109 0.24 -6.28 -1.34
CA ARG A 109 0.44 -6.54 0.11
C ARG A 109 -0.44 -5.63 0.97
N ASP A 110 -0.41 -4.33 0.69
CA ASP A 110 -1.16 -3.34 1.45
C ASP A 110 -2.67 -3.54 1.25
N MET A 111 -3.10 -4.01 0.07
CA MET A 111 -4.50 -4.36 -0.17
C MET A 111 -4.95 -5.59 0.63
N VAL A 112 -4.13 -6.64 0.70
CA VAL A 112 -4.38 -7.83 1.54
C VAL A 112 -4.57 -7.42 2.99
N LEU A 113 -3.62 -6.65 3.54
CA LEU A 113 -3.66 -6.23 4.95
C LEU A 113 -4.85 -5.30 5.21
N TRP A 114 -5.18 -4.41 4.28
CA TRP A 114 -6.36 -3.56 4.38
C TRP A 114 -7.67 -4.37 4.41
N TYR A 115 -7.81 -5.36 3.55
CA TYR A 115 -8.98 -6.23 3.53
C TYR A 115 -9.09 -7.11 4.78
N GLN A 116 -7.98 -7.61 5.31
CA GLN A 116 -7.95 -8.35 6.57
C GLN A 116 -8.44 -7.49 7.75
N GLU A 117 -8.02 -6.22 7.83
CA GLU A 117 -8.49 -5.28 8.86
C GLU A 117 -9.99 -4.99 8.78
N LEU A 118 -10.57 -5.09 7.59
CA LEU A 118 -12.00 -4.91 7.35
C LEU A 118 -12.81 -6.22 7.42
N GLY A 119 -12.17 -7.36 7.69
CA GLY A 119 -12.83 -8.67 7.73
C GLY A 119 -13.31 -9.16 6.35
N LYS A 120 -12.77 -8.62 5.25
CA LYS A 120 -13.10 -9.01 3.86
C LYS A 120 -12.21 -10.17 3.39
N SER A 121 -12.41 -11.35 3.98
CA SER A 121 -11.52 -12.51 3.83
C SER A 121 -11.33 -12.97 2.38
N ASP A 122 -12.38 -13.01 1.56
CA ASP A 122 -12.27 -13.44 0.16
C ASP A 122 -11.46 -12.46 -0.69
N ALA A 123 -11.69 -11.17 -0.52
CA ALA A 123 -10.94 -10.13 -1.22
C ALA A 123 -9.46 -10.14 -0.80
N ALA A 124 -9.19 -10.32 0.50
CA ALA A 124 -7.83 -10.49 1.00
C ALA A 124 -7.14 -11.72 0.40
N ARG A 125 -7.86 -12.84 0.24
CA ARG A 125 -7.31 -14.06 -0.37
C ARG A 125 -6.93 -13.83 -1.83
N ASN A 126 -7.80 -13.20 -2.62
CA ASN A 126 -7.55 -12.94 -4.04
C ASN A 126 -6.30 -12.08 -4.24
N GLU A 127 -6.18 -10.97 -3.49
CA GLU A 127 -4.99 -10.11 -3.56
C GLU A 127 -3.71 -10.82 -3.11
N LYS A 128 -3.85 -11.76 -2.16
CA LYS A 128 -2.72 -12.56 -1.67
C LYS A 128 -2.22 -13.52 -2.74
N GLU A 129 -3.12 -14.15 -3.49
CA GLU A 129 -2.74 -15.03 -4.61
C GLU A 129 -2.01 -14.25 -5.72
N ILE A 130 -2.47 -13.04 -6.04
CA ILE A 130 -1.77 -12.17 -7.00
C ILE A 130 -0.37 -11.83 -6.49
N LEU A 131 -0.24 -11.44 -5.21
CA LEU A 131 1.05 -11.14 -4.60
C LEU A 131 1.99 -12.36 -4.64
N PHE A 132 1.49 -13.56 -4.32
CA PHE A 132 2.27 -14.79 -4.35
C PHE A 132 2.82 -15.08 -5.74
N ASN A 133 2.00 -14.88 -6.77
CA ASN A 133 2.42 -15.02 -8.16
C ASN A 133 3.46 -13.97 -8.57
N LEU A 134 3.32 -12.72 -8.13
CA LEU A 134 4.29 -11.65 -8.41
C LEU A 134 5.65 -11.86 -7.74
N VAL A 135 5.65 -12.44 -6.55
CA VAL A 135 6.87 -12.69 -5.76
C VAL A 135 7.49 -14.05 -6.06
N GLY A 136 6.69 -15.02 -6.51
CA GLY A 136 7.11 -16.42 -6.69
C GLY A 136 7.20 -17.20 -5.37
N VAL A 137 6.63 -16.68 -4.28
CA VAL A 137 6.66 -17.30 -2.94
C VAL A 137 5.25 -17.39 -2.39
N HIS A 138 4.85 -18.60 -1.99
CA HIS A 138 3.52 -18.90 -1.44
C HIS A 138 3.58 -19.09 0.08
N ASP A 139 4.11 -18.09 0.79
CA ASP A 139 4.21 -18.09 2.26
C ASP A 139 3.67 -16.75 2.79
N ASP A 140 2.69 -16.80 3.68
CA ASP A 140 2.06 -15.64 4.33
C ASP A 140 3.08 -14.72 5.04
N LYS A 141 4.27 -15.23 5.37
CA LYS A 141 5.35 -14.40 5.92
C LYS A 141 5.76 -13.26 4.99
N ILE A 142 5.49 -13.33 3.69
CA ILE A 142 5.82 -12.22 2.78
C ILE A 142 4.92 -10.99 2.98
N LEU A 143 3.80 -11.15 3.69
CA LEU A 143 2.95 -10.02 4.07
C LEU A 143 3.58 -9.14 5.15
N TYR A 144 4.62 -9.63 5.82
CA TYR A 144 5.23 -8.96 6.95
C TYR A 144 6.72 -8.73 6.70
N PRO A 145 7.28 -7.60 7.17
CA PRO A 145 8.69 -7.31 7.05
C PRO A 145 9.54 -8.37 7.74
N GLN A 146 10.58 -8.84 7.06
CA GLN A 146 11.61 -9.69 7.64
C GLN A 146 12.91 -8.90 7.75
N SER A 147 13.66 -9.17 8.83
CA SER A 147 14.99 -8.59 8.99
C SER A 147 15.94 -9.29 8.02
N PHE A 148 16.36 -8.56 6.98
CA PHE A 148 17.58 -8.85 6.25
C PHE A 148 18.70 -8.14 7.00
N GLY A 149 19.82 -8.78 7.26
CA GLY A 149 20.91 -8.19 8.05
C GLY A 149 21.29 -6.76 7.64
N CYS A 150 21.84 -5.99 8.59
CA CYS A 150 22.14 -4.56 8.46
C CYS A 150 20.91 -3.64 8.28
N GLY A 151 19.79 -3.95 8.95
CA GLY A 151 18.64 -3.03 9.09
C GLY A 151 17.80 -2.84 7.83
N SER A 152 18.09 -3.57 6.76
CA SER A 152 17.28 -3.54 5.53
C SER A 152 16.09 -4.48 5.70
N LEU A 153 14.87 -3.92 5.72
CA LEU A 153 13.67 -4.74 5.78
C LEU A 153 13.25 -5.18 4.38
N VAL A 154 13.04 -6.49 4.22
CA VAL A 154 12.51 -7.09 3.00
C VAL A 154 11.29 -7.90 3.37
N TRP A 155 10.15 -7.61 2.76
CA TRP A 155 8.93 -8.41 2.96
C TRP A 155 8.66 -9.33 1.77
N TRP A 156 9.17 -9.05 0.56
CA TRP A 156 8.94 -9.88 -0.64
C TRP A 156 9.91 -11.08 -0.77
N LYS A 157 10.56 -11.51 0.32
CA LYS A 157 11.43 -12.70 0.34
C LYS A 157 11.19 -13.47 1.63
N VAL A 158 11.33 -14.79 1.56
CA VAL A 158 11.46 -15.67 2.72
C VAL A 158 12.81 -16.34 2.58
N GLU A 159 13.84 -15.82 3.25
CA GLU A 159 15.10 -16.56 3.32
C GLU A 159 14.96 -17.69 4.35
N PRO A 160 15.55 -18.87 4.08
CA PRO A 160 15.89 -19.79 5.15
C PRO A 160 16.84 -19.06 6.09
N LEU A 161 16.64 -19.19 7.41
CA LEU A 161 17.57 -18.70 8.44
C LEU A 161 18.92 -19.43 8.32
N VAL A 162 19.71 -19.13 7.30
CA VAL A 162 21.13 -19.49 7.28
C VAL A 162 21.84 -18.32 7.93
N SER A 163 21.84 -18.31 9.26
CA SER A 163 22.72 -17.46 10.05
C SER A 163 24.16 -17.70 9.62
N ARG A 164 24.65 -16.86 8.71
CA ARG A 164 26.07 -16.65 8.45
C ARG A 164 26.39 -15.18 8.65
N PHE A 165 26.03 -14.62 9.79
CA PHE A 165 26.64 -13.39 10.24
C PHE A 165 27.97 -13.72 10.92
N SER A 166 28.99 -13.99 10.10
CA SER A 166 30.33 -13.52 10.43
C SER A 166 30.41 -12.08 9.93
N CYS A 167 29.86 -11.14 10.71
CA CYS A 167 30.25 -9.74 10.57
C CYS A 167 31.70 -9.66 11.08
N GLY A 168 32.65 -9.89 10.18
CA GLY A 168 34.06 -9.66 10.47
C GLY A 168 34.29 -8.17 10.68
N MET A 169 34.71 -7.78 11.88
CA MET A 169 35.55 -6.60 12.02
C MET A 169 36.94 -7.01 11.54
N GLY A 170 37.33 -6.50 10.37
CA GLY A 170 38.68 -6.53 9.84
C GLY A 170 39.06 -5.12 9.41
#